data_AF-A0A3M1PB11-F1
#
_entry.id   AF-A0A3M1PB11-F1
#
_cell.length_a   1.000
_cell.length_b   1.000
_cell.length_c   1.000
_cell.angle_alpha   90.00
_cell.angle_beta   90.00
_cell.angle_gamma   90.00
#
_symmetry.space_group_name_H-M   'P 1'
#
loop_
_entity.id
_entity.type
_entity.pdbx_description
1 polymer ?
#
loop_
_entity_poly.entity_id
_entity_poly.type
_entity_poly.pdbx_seq_one_letter_code
_entity_poly.pdbx_strand_id
1 'polypeptide(L)'
;MIYRAFVAHFGLAPAWDPEPALAPGPGDRLDLVPPDPGLDETAWLDEVVRQMYDIEADDRRFRPLAHLVPEERAARFTALRKTYPRRRAFRRHRLPLAAVPEPYRGPLTEGLGVGLTEAS
;
A
#
# COMPACT_ATOMS: atom_id res chain seq x y z
N MET A 1 -11.75 -6.09 -12.92
CA MET A 1 -11.47 -6.21 -14.37
C MET A 1 -12.30 -7.31 -15.02
N ILE A 2 -12.27 -8.56 -14.54
CA ILE A 2 -13.10 -9.67 -15.07
C ILE A 2 -14.60 -9.32 -15.04
N TYR A 3 -15.12 -8.84 -13.91
CA TYR A 3 -16.52 -8.43 -13.80
C TYR A 3 -16.95 -7.41 -14.87
N ARG A 4 -16.16 -6.35 -15.05
CA ARG A 4 -16.46 -5.31 -16.05
C ARG A 4 -16.42 -5.87 -17.48
N ALA A 5 -15.45 -6.73 -17.78
CA ALA A 5 -15.36 -7.38 -19.09
C ALA A 5 -16.55 -8.30 -19.35
N PHE A 6 -16.97 -9.08 -18.36
CA PHE A 6 -18.16 -9.93 -18.43
C PHE A 6 -19.42 -9.11 -18.70
N VAL A 7 -19.65 -8.06 -17.92
CA VAL A 7 -20.80 -7.15 -18.08
C VAL A 7 -20.82 -6.53 -19.48
N ALA A 8 -19.67 -6.04 -19.95
CA ALA A 8 -19.57 -5.45 -21.28
C ALA A 8 -19.81 -6.48 -22.40
N HIS A 9 -19.23 -7.69 -22.28
CA HIS A 9 -19.39 -8.75 -23.28
C HIS A 9 -20.84 -9.18 -23.48
N PHE A 10 -21.60 -9.26 -22.38
CA PHE A 10 -23.01 -9.64 -22.41
C PHE A 10 -23.99 -8.45 -22.49
N GLY A 11 -23.49 -7.21 -22.62
CA GLY A 11 -24.34 -6.02 -22.68
C GLY A 11 -25.19 -5.77 -21.43
N LEU A 12 -24.71 -6.20 -20.26
CA LEU A 12 -25.40 -6.03 -18.98
C LEU A 12 -25.14 -4.64 -18.38
N ALA A 13 -26.00 -4.23 -17.45
CA ALA A 13 -25.70 -3.09 -16.59
C ALA A 13 -24.85 -3.54 -15.38
N PRO A 14 -23.80 -2.77 -15.00
CA PRO A 14 -23.03 -3.08 -13.80
C PRO A 14 -23.88 -2.84 -12.55
N ALA A 15 -23.95 -3.85 -11.68
CA ALA A 15 -24.69 -3.83 -10.42
C ALA A 15 -23.79 -4.05 -9.18
N TRP A 16 -22.54 -4.46 -9.37
CA TRP A 16 -21.59 -4.65 -8.27
C TRP A 16 -20.62 -3.48 -8.15
N ASP A 17 -20.52 -2.90 -6.94
CA ASP A 17 -19.54 -1.90 -6.56
C ASP A 17 -18.41 -2.54 -5.73
N PRO A 18 -17.14 -2.47 -6.17
CA PRO A 18 -16.01 -2.98 -5.40
C PRO A 18 -15.61 -2.11 -4.21
N GLU A 19 -15.99 -0.83 -4.13
CA GLU A 19 -15.48 0.07 -3.08
C GLU A 19 -15.80 -0.39 -1.66
N PRO A 20 -17.03 -0.85 -1.32
CA PRO A 20 -17.33 -1.39 0.01
C PRO A 20 -16.45 -2.58 0.40
N ALA A 21 -16.11 -3.46 -0.55
CA ALA A 21 -15.23 -4.61 -0.31
C ALA A 21 -13.76 -4.20 -0.13
N LEU A 22 -13.37 -3.04 -0.65
CA LEU A 22 -12.03 -2.47 -0.52
C LEU A 22 -11.92 -1.46 0.62
N ALA A 23 -13.01 -1.22 1.35
CA ALA A 23 -13.06 -0.24 2.41
C ALA A 23 -11.98 -0.54 3.49
N PRO A 24 -11.46 0.50 4.14
CA PRO A 24 -10.56 0.33 5.28
C PRO A 24 -11.27 -0.46 6.38
N GLY A 25 -10.57 -1.45 6.94
CA GLY A 25 -11.06 -2.22 8.07
C GLY A 25 -10.47 -1.70 9.39
N PRO A 26 -10.99 -2.19 10.53
CA PRO A 26 -10.34 -1.95 11.82
C PRO A 26 -8.84 -2.29 11.75
N GLY A 27 -8.00 -1.37 12.25
CA GLY A 27 -6.54 -1.49 12.25
C GLY A 27 -5.81 -1.00 11.00
N ASP A 28 -6.51 -0.58 9.93
CA ASP A 28 -5.85 0.13 8.83
C ASP A 28 -5.45 1.54 9.27
N ARG A 29 -4.15 1.87 9.18
CA ARG A 29 -3.62 3.21 9.46
C ARG A 29 -3.39 3.90 8.11
N LEU A 30 -4.35 4.73 7.73
CA LEU A 30 -4.34 5.39 6.41
C LEU A 30 -3.85 6.84 6.50
N ASP A 31 -4.02 7.47 7.65
CA ASP A 31 -3.46 8.79 7.90
C ASP A 31 -2.01 8.61 8.34
N LEU A 32 -1.10 9.15 7.52
CA LEU A 32 0.32 9.07 7.74
C LEU A 32 0.78 10.18 8.68
N VAL A 33 1.89 9.93 9.37
CA VAL A 33 2.57 10.95 10.16
C VAL A 33 3.50 11.72 9.24
N PRO A 34 3.42 13.05 9.16
CA PRO A 34 4.36 13.84 8.39
C PRO A 34 5.80 13.62 8.87
N PRO A 35 6.75 13.30 7.96
CA PRO A 35 8.18 13.28 8.28
C PRO A 35 8.70 14.66 8.70
N ASP A 36 9.94 14.69 9.21
CA ASP A 36 10.64 15.93 9.54
C ASP A 36 10.80 16.83 8.29
N PRO A 37 10.30 18.08 8.30
CA PRO A 37 10.43 18.99 7.16
C PRO A 37 11.88 19.43 6.86
N GLY A 38 12.84 19.16 7.76
CA GLY A 38 14.26 19.41 7.53
C GLY A 38 14.95 18.37 6.64
N LEU A 39 14.27 17.26 6.31
CA LEU A 39 14.80 16.23 5.43
C LEU A 39 14.85 16.70 3.98
N ASP A 40 15.81 16.16 3.21
CA ASP A 40 15.74 16.26 1.76
C ASP A 40 14.57 15.44 1.20
N GLU A 41 14.23 15.72 -0.07
CA GLU A 41 13.08 15.09 -0.73
C GLU A 41 13.14 13.55 -0.71
N THR A 42 14.32 12.97 -0.91
CA THR A 42 14.46 11.52 -1.03
C THR A 42 14.25 10.85 0.33
N ALA A 43 14.90 11.38 1.37
CA ALA A 43 14.74 10.88 2.74
C ALA A 43 13.29 11.08 3.23
N TRP A 44 12.69 12.23 2.93
CA TRP A 44 11.31 12.53 3.30
C TRP A 44 10.32 11.54 2.66
N LEU A 45 10.48 11.26 1.35
CA LEU A 45 9.64 10.30 0.64
C LEU A 45 9.87 8.86 1.11
N ASP A 46 11.11 8.47 1.46
CA ASP A 46 11.40 7.15 2.04
C ASP A 46 10.65 6.94 3.36
N GLU A 47 10.65 7.95 4.25
CA GLU A 47 9.91 7.87 5.51
C GLU A 47 8.40 7.73 5.29
N VAL A 48 7.84 8.43 4.29
CA VAL A 48 6.43 8.26 3.90
C VAL A 48 6.16 6.83 3.40
N VAL A 49 7.01 6.30 2.52
CA VAL A 49 6.83 4.96 1.94
C VAL A 49 6.92 3.87 3.01
N ARG A 50 7.87 3.97 3.94
CA ARG A 50 8.05 3.01 5.04
C ARG A 50 6.83 2.92 5.96
N GLN A 51 6.09 4.00 6.14
CA GLN A 51 4.84 3.98 6.91
C GLN A 51 3.73 3.19 6.20
N MET A 52 3.69 3.25 4.87
CA MET A 52 2.70 2.51 4.08
C MET A 52 3.06 1.03 3.94
N TYR A 53 4.36 0.72 3.87
CA TYR A 53 4.84 -0.64 3.66
C TYR A 53 6.34 -0.82 3.98
N ASP A 54 6.65 -1.62 5.01
CA ASP A 54 8.00 -2.10 5.32
C ASP A 54 8.32 -3.37 4.50
N ILE A 55 9.03 -3.21 3.38
CA ILE A 55 9.51 -4.35 2.56
C ILE A 55 10.55 -5.20 3.30
N GLU A 56 11.32 -4.62 4.22
CA GLU A 56 12.35 -5.32 4.97
C GLU A 56 11.72 -6.31 5.96
N ALA A 57 10.50 -6.06 6.45
CA ALA A 57 9.74 -7.03 7.24
C ALA A 57 9.47 -8.32 6.47
N ASP A 58 9.20 -8.23 5.18
CA ASP A 58 8.98 -9.39 4.33
C ASP A 58 10.30 -10.09 4.01
N ASP A 59 11.36 -9.34 3.74
CA ASP A 59 12.71 -9.91 3.58
C ASP A 59 13.11 -10.70 4.84
N ARG A 60 12.93 -10.15 6.04
CA ARG A 60 13.24 -10.82 7.31
C ARG A 60 12.46 -12.13 7.49
N ARG A 61 11.20 -12.19 7.02
CA ARG A 61 10.39 -13.43 7.05
C ARG A 61 10.84 -14.43 6.00
N PHE A 62 11.30 -13.95 4.85
CA PHE A 62 11.63 -14.79 3.70
C PHE A 62 13.06 -15.33 3.74
N ARG A 63 14.03 -14.51 4.14
CA ARG A 63 15.47 -14.83 4.15
C ARG A 63 15.83 -16.16 4.85
N PRO A 64 15.22 -16.53 6.01
CA PRO A 64 15.52 -17.80 6.67
C PRO A 64 15.17 -19.04 5.83
N LEU A 65 14.25 -18.93 4.87
CA LEU A 65 13.84 -20.06 4.02
C LEU A 65 14.99 -20.56 3.14
N ALA A 66 16.00 -19.74 2.87
CA ALA A 66 17.18 -20.13 2.08
C ALA A 66 17.97 -21.28 2.72
N HIS A 67 17.86 -21.48 4.04
CA HIS A 67 18.59 -22.50 4.78
C HIS A 67 17.78 -23.80 5.00
N LEU A 68 16.54 -23.85 4.51
CA LEU A 68 15.67 -25.02 4.65
C LEU A 68 15.89 -26.02 3.51
N VAL A 69 15.62 -27.30 3.81
CA VAL A 69 15.55 -28.34 2.78
C VAL A 69 14.41 -28.05 1.79
N PRO A 70 14.46 -28.58 0.55
CA PRO A 70 13.51 -28.18 -0.51
C PRO A 70 12.02 -28.30 -0.13
N GLU A 71 11.64 -29.38 0.54
CA GLU A 71 10.24 -29.64 0.93
C GLU A 71 9.76 -28.65 1.99
N GLU A 72 10.54 -28.44 3.04
CA GLU A 72 10.24 -27.46 4.10
C GLU A 72 10.22 -26.04 3.54
N ARG A 73 11.16 -25.70 2.66
CA ARG A 73 11.21 -24.40 1.99
C ARG A 73 9.93 -24.14 1.19
N ALA A 74 9.47 -25.13 0.41
CA ALA A 74 8.24 -25.02 -0.36
C ALA A 74 7.01 -24.82 0.55
N ALA A 75 6.88 -25.64 1.60
CA ALA A 75 5.79 -25.52 2.57
C ALA A 75 5.77 -24.16 3.26
N ARG A 76 6.93 -23.67 3.72
CA ARG A 76 7.06 -22.35 4.38
C ARG A 76 6.80 -21.19 3.43
N PHE A 77 7.28 -21.26 2.19
CA PHE A 77 6.98 -20.25 1.17
C PHE A 77 5.48 -20.14 0.90
N THR A 78 4.79 -21.28 0.74
CA THR A 78 3.34 -21.31 0.59
C THR A 78 2.64 -20.72 1.81
N ALA A 79 3.09 -21.03 3.02
CA ALA A 79 2.53 -20.47 4.25
C ALA A 79 2.64 -18.93 4.27
N LEU A 80 3.83 -18.36 3.99
CA LEU A 80 4.03 -16.91 3.96
C LEU A 80 3.08 -16.21 2.98
N ARG A 81 2.81 -16.80 1.82
CA ARG A 81 1.89 -16.25 0.82
C ARG A 81 0.42 -16.37 1.24
N LYS A 82 0.05 -17.48 1.89
CA LYS A 82 -1.32 -17.70 2.37
C LYS A 82 -1.69 -16.76 3.51
N THR A 83 -0.74 -16.46 4.39
CA THR A 83 -0.93 -15.60 5.56
C THR A 83 -0.28 -14.22 5.36
N TYR A 84 -0.17 -13.77 4.11
CA TYR A 84 0.50 -12.53 3.79
C TYR A 84 -0.23 -11.35 4.47
N PRO A 85 0.48 -10.44 5.15
CA PRO A 85 -0.15 -9.32 5.84
C PRO A 85 -0.99 -8.48 4.88
N ARG A 86 -2.08 -7.90 5.40
CA ARG A 86 -2.91 -6.97 4.62
C ARG A 86 -2.08 -5.72 4.30
N ARG A 87 -1.75 -5.54 3.03
CA ARG A 87 -1.10 -4.34 2.49
C ARG A 87 -2.11 -3.52 1.68
N ARG A 88 -2.20 -2.22 1.96
CA ARG A 88 -3.05 -1.30 1.20
C ARG A 88 -2.22 -0.61 0.10
N ALA A 89 -2.89 -0.25 -1.00
CA ALA A 89 -2.26 0.55 -2.05
C ALA A 89 -1.95 1.96 -1.51
N PHE A 90 -0.86 2.57 -1.99
CA PHE A 90 -0.41 3.89 -1.51
C PHE A 90 -1.50 4.95 -1.60
N ARG A 91 -2.30 4.95 -2.68
CA ARG A 91 -3.48 5.82 -2.84
C ARG A 91 -4.58 5.74 -1.79
N ARG A 92 -4.55 4.74 -0.90
CA ARG A 92 -5.48 4.67 0.23
C ARG A 92 -4.98 5.50 1.43
N HIS A 93 -3.74 5.95 1.41
CA HIS A 93 -3.11 6.71 2.48
C HIS A 93 -3.16 8.21 2.20
N ARG A 94 -3.08 9.02 3.25
CA ARG A 94 -3.23 10.47 3.18
C ARG A 94 -2.26 11.20 4.11
N LEU A 95 -1.90 12.42 3.73
CA LEU A 95 -1.19 13.39 4.55
C LEU A 95 -1.93 14.74 4.55
N PRO A 96 -1.85 15.54 5.63
CA PRO A 96 -2.32 16.92 5.61
C PRO A 96 -1.52 17.76 4.60
N LEU A 97 -2.22 18.52 3.74
CA LEU A 97 -1.59 19.38 2.73
C LEU A 97 -0.60 20.37 3.35
N ALA A 98 -0.94 20.94 4.50
CA ALA A 98 -0.11 21.90 5.23
C ALA A 98 1.20 21.30 5.74
N ALA A 99 1.31 19.97 5.84
CA ALA A 99 2.47 19.27 6.34
C ALA A 99 3.40 18.75 5.22
N VAL A 100 3.04 18.97 3.94
CA VAL A 100 3.83 18.55 2.79
C VAL A 100 4.51 19.77 2.15
N PRO A 101 5.85 19.84 2.14
CA PRO A 101 6.59 20.89 1.44
C PRO A 101 6.18 20.96 -0.03
N GLU A 102 6.00 22.18 -0.57
CA GLU A 102 5.51 22.40 -1.94
C GLU A 102 6.24 21.56 -3.00
N PRO A 103 7.60 21.47 -3.00
CA PRO A 103 8.31 20.70 -4.01
C PRO A 103 7.98 19.20 -3.98
N TYR A 104 7.55 18.67 -2.83
CA TYR A 104 7.35 17.23 -2.63
C TYR A 104 5.92 16.79 -2.98
N ARG A 105 5.00 17.73 -3.19
CA ARG A 105 3.59 17.44 -3.46
C ARG A 105 3.40 16.66 -4.75
N GLY A 106 4.04 17.08 -5.85
CA GLY A 106 3.96 16.37 -7.14
C GLY A 106 4.48 14.93 -7.05
N PRO A 107 5.73 14.70 -6.59
CA PRO A 107 6.25 13.36 -6.35
C PRO A 107 5.34 12.48 -5.48
N LEU A 108 4.75 13.06 -4.43
CA LEU A 108 3.87 12.35 -3.50
C LEU A 108 2.52 11.98 -4.13
N THR A 109 1.85 12.92 -4.83
CA THR A 109 0.50 12.70 -5.36
C THR A 109 0.50 12.02 -6.72
N GLU A 110 1.38 12.41 -7.63
CA GLU A 110 1.45 11.86 -8.99
C GLU A 110 2.38 10.64 -9.05
N GLY A 111 3.51 10.71 -8.36
CA GLY A 111 4.48 9.62 -8.32
C GLY A 111 4.03 8.44 -7.47
N LEU A 112 3.65 8.71 -6.21
CA LEU A 112 3.23 7.66 -5.26
C LEU A 112 1.72 7.46 -5.19
N GLY A 113 0.92 8.42 -5.65
CA GLY A 113 -0.54 8.33 -5.60
C GLY A 113 -1.16 8.68 -4.25
N VAL A 114 -0.38 9.17 -3.27
CA VAL A 114 -0.86 9.46 -1.91
C VAL A 114 -1.81 10.65 -1.92
N GLY A 115 -2.91 10.57 -1.17
CA GLY A 115 -3.89 11.65 -1.10
C GLY A 115 -3.44 12.79 -0.19
N LEU A 116 -3.88 14.01 -0.49
CA LEU A 116 -3.74 15.15 0.41
C LEU A 116 -5.10 15.53 0.99
N THR A 117 -5.12 15.90 2.27
CA THR A 117 -6.32 16.38 2.95
C THR A 117 -6.12 17.83 3.40
N GLU A 118 -7.15 18.64 3.26
CA GLU A 118 -7.20 19.96 3.92
C GLU A 118 -7.18 19.78 5.45
N ALA A 119 -6.62 20.74 6.17
CA ALA A 119 -6.69 20.75 7.62
C ALA A 119 -8.16 20.92 8.05
N SER A 120 -8.65 20.02 8.93
CA SER A 120 -9.94 20.17 9.61
C SER A 120 -9.87 21.21 10.72
#